data_AF-A0A7K2HQZ2-F1
#
_entry.id   AF-A0A7K2HQZ2-F1
#
_cell.length_a   1.000
_cell.length_b   1.000
_cell.length_c   1.000
_cell.angle_alpha   90.00
_cell.angle_beta   90.00
_cell.angle_gamma   90.00
#
_symmetry.space_group_name_H-M   'P 1'
#
loop_
_entity.id
_entity.type
_entity.pdbx_description
1 polymer ?
#
loop_
_entity_poly.entity_id
_entity_poly.type
_entity_poly.pdbx_seq_one_letter_code
_entity_poly.pdbx_strand_id
1 'polypeptide(L)'
;MGKRTDGYALWERAVHRGGIGHTAAAFALLDDVDRLASARGDDVLSSLALSTRASLWRQAGRHRRAAALDGRALRSVGVESPTGDVWRRAAVSDALVGLAADHLGQLRLAAAARLLARARDHVDPDDPGWPAGRRPRLRVEWVSSELAMYAGDAVAAIGHAEVGCRLAEIVDTPNGTA
;
A
#
# COMPACT_ATOMS: atom_id res chain seq x y z
N MET A 1 -20.11 14.67 -6.22
CA MET A 1 -19.49 13.42 -6.71
C MET A 1 -18.10 13.62 -7.34
N GLY A 2 -17.82 14.66 -8.14
CA GLY A 2 -16.54 14.80 -8.89
C GLY A 2 -15.29 15.30 -8.14
N LYS A 3 -15.41 15.83 -6.91
CA LYS A 3 -14.26 16.35 -6.14
C LYS A 3 -13.48 15.29 -5.37
N ARG A 4 -14.01 14.08 -5.18
CA ARG A 4 -13.21 12.99 -4.59
C ARG A 4 -12.33 12.33 -5.64
N THR A 5 -12.67 12.48 -6.92
CA THR A 5 -12.06 11.72 -8.01
C THR A 5 -10.70 12.27 -8.46
N ASP A 6 -10.51 13.60 -8.42
CA ASP A 6 -9.28 14.24 -8.90
C ASP A 6 -8.06 13.97 -8.01
N GLY A 7 -8.20 14.04 -6.68
CA GLY A 7 -7.13 13.76 -5.73
C GLY A 7 -6.69 12.29 -5.77
N TYR A 8 -7.66 11.37 -5.87
CA TYR A 8 -7.38 9.94 -5.96
C TYR A 8 -6.78 9.57 -7.32
N ALA A 9 -7.26 10.15 -8.42
CA ALA A 9 -6.63 9.97 -9.74
C ALA A 9 -5.20 10.51 -9.77
N LEU A 10 -4.93 11.64 -9.09
CA LEU A 10 -3.58 12.18 -8.97
C LEU A 10 -2.66 11.28 -8.12
N TRP A 11 -3.19 10.72 -7.04
CA TRP A 11 -2.50 9.72 -6.24
C TRP A 11 -2.19 8.45 -7.06
N GLU A 12 -3.13 7.94 -7.85
CA GLU A 12 -2.90 6.79 -8.74
C GLU A 12 -1.78 7.08 -9.75
N ARG A 13 -1.73 8.30 -10.31
CA ARG A 13 -0.63 8.74 -11.18
C ARG A 13 0.71 8.76 -10.42
N ALA A 14 0.71 9.18 -9.16
CA ALA A 14 1.93 9.15 -8.34
C ALA A 14 2.39 7.72 -8.06
N VAL A 15 1.47 6.81 -7.74
CA VAL A 15 1.75 5.37 -7.56
C VAL A 15 2.34 4.79 -8.85
N HIS A 16 1.72 5.06 -10.00
CA HIS A 16 2.23 4.60 -11.29
C HIS A 16 3.64 5.13 -11.58
N ARG A 17 3.87 6.45 -11.48
CA ARG A 17 5.20 7.06 -11.69
C ARG A 17 6.24 6.48 -10.74
N GLY A 18 5.88 6.24 -9.49
CA GLY A 18 6.74 5.60 -8.51
C GLY A 18 7.09 4.16 -8.90
N GLY A 19 6.08 3.37 -9.32
CA GLY A 19 6.24 1.98 -9.73
C GLY A 19 7.15 1.77 -10.93
N ILE A 20 7.18 2.73 -11.87
CA ILE A 20 8.09 2.70 -13.04
C ILE A 20 9.44 3.39 -12.79
N GLY A 21 9.76 3.77 -11.55
CA GLY A 21 11.07 4.35 -11.18
C GLY A 21 11.21 5.86 -11.36
N HIS A 22 10.15 6.59 -11.73
CA HIS A 22 10.17 8.05 -11.84
C HIS A 22 9.94 8.71 -10.46
N THR A 23 10.80 8.42 -9.49
CA THR A 23 10.64 8.79 -8.07
C THR A 23 10.46 10.30 -7.86
N ALA A 24 11.23 11.15 -8.55
CA ALA A 24 11.10 12.61 -8.42
C ALA A 24 9.73 13.12 -8.90
N ALA A 25 9.22 12.56 -10.01
CA ALA A 25 7.89 12.90 -10.50
C ALA A 25 6.79 12.40 -9.55
N ALA A 26 6.97 11.21 -8.95
CA ALA A 26 6.05 10.70 -7.95
C ALA A 26 5.98 11.61 -6.71
N PHE A 27 7.13 12.09 -6.20
CA PHE A 27 7.15 13.03 -5.08
C PHE A 27 6.46 14.36 -5.43
N ALA A 28 6.71 14.93 -6.61
CA ALA A 28 6.04 16.16 -7.03
C ALA A 28 4.51 16.00 -7.08
N LEU A 29 4.02 14.88 -7.64
CA LEU A 29 2.59 14.57 -7.65
C LEU A 29 2.03 14.38 -6.23
N LEU A 30 2.79 13.77 -5.31
CA LEU A 30 2.36 13.59 -3.93
C LEU A 30 2.25 14.92 -3.17
N ASP A 31 3.05 15.92 -3.52
CA ASP A 31 2.93 17.27 -2.94
C ASP A 31 1.66 17.99 -3.40
N ASP A 32 1.22 17.75 -4.64
CA ASP A 32 -0.11 18.19 -5.10
C ASP A 32 -1.24 17.43 -4.38
N VAL A 33 -1.09 16.11 -4.21
CA VAL A 33 -2.07 15.27 -3.49
C VAL A 33 -2.25 15.77 -2.05
N ASP A 34 -1.16 16.06 -1.33
CA ASP A 34 -1.23 16.57 0.04
C ASP A 34 -1.97 17.90 0.14
N ARG A 35 -1.75 18.81 -0.82
CA ARG A 35 -2.47 20.08 -0.89
C ARG A 35 -3.98 19.86 -1.07
N LEU A 36 -4.36 18.95 -1.96
CA LEU A 36 -5.77 18.61 -2.19
C LEU A 36 -6.40 17.92 -0.97
N ALA A 37 -5.69 16.97 -0.36
CA ALA A 37 -6.16 16.26 0.82
C ALA A 37 -6.36 17.21 2.01
N SER A 38 -5.39 18.11 2.25
CA SER A 38 -5.45 19.11 3.32
C SER A 38 -6.61 20.09 3.11
N ALA A 39 -6.78 20.62 1.89
CA ALA A 39 -7.86 21.54 1.56
C ALA A 39 -9.27 20.94 1.75
N ARG A 40 -9.37 19.61 1.82
CA ARG A 40 -10.64 18.87 1.90
C ARG A 40 -10.83 18.14 3.23
N GLY A 41 -9.81 18.12 4.10
CA GLY A 41 -9.83 17.28 5.29
C GLY A 41 -9.92 15.78 4.98
N ASP A 42 -9.34 15.33 3.87
CA ASP A 42 -9.37 13.93 3.43
C ASP A 42 -8.21 13.14 4.06
N ASP A 43 -8.47 12.53 5.22
CA ASP A 43 -7.52 11.74 5.99
C ASP A 43 -7.09 10.45 5.28
N VAL A 44 -8.00 9.86 4.50
CA VAL A 44 -7.75 8.66 3.69
C VAL A 44 -6.77 8.98 2.57
N LEU A 45 -7.00 10.04 1.79
CA LEU A 45 -6.09 10.45 0.73
C LEU A 45 -4.71 10.85 1.29
N SER A 46 -4.68 11.53 2.43
CA SER A 46 -3.44 11.87 3.14
C SER A 46 -2.66 10.61 3.56
N SER A 47 -3.37 9.59 4.07
CA SER A 47 -2.76 8.31 4.44
C SER A 47 -2.18 7.58 3.24
N LEU A 48 -2.93 7.47 2.13
CA LEU A 48 -2.47 6.87 0.89
C LEU A 48 -1.21 7.56 0.36
N ALA A 49 -1.17 8.90 0.39
CA ALA A 49 0.01 9.68 -0.03
C ALA A 49 1.24 9.40 0.86
N LEU A 50 1.05 9.35 2.19
CA LEU A 50 2.13 9.01 3.14
C LEU A 50 2.68 7.59 2.88
N SER A 51 1.81 6.59 2.71
CA SER A 51 2.22 5.21 2.44
C SER A 51 2.91 5.06 1.08
N THR A 52 2.55 5.89 0.09
CA THR A 52 3.23 5.95 -1.20
C THR A 52 4.64 6.52 -1.05
N ARG A 53 4.81 7.64 -0.32
CA ARG A 53 6.13 8.19 0.01
C ARG A 53 6.98 7.20 0.79
N ALA A 54 6.39 6.49 1.75
CA ALA A 54 7.07 5.47 2.53
C ALA A 54 7.63 4.36 1.60
N SER A 55 6.81 3.90 0.65
CA SER A 55 7.23 2.90 -0.34
C SER A 55 8.42 3.38 -1.18
N LEU A 56 8.45 4.64 -1.61
CA LEU A 56 9.59 5.22 -2.33
C LEU A 56 10.87 5.27 -1.46
N TRP A 57 10.75 5.64 -0.18
CA TRP A 57 11.88 5.62 0.75
C TRP A 57 12.40 4.21 1.05
N ARG A 58 11.48 3.23 1.10
CA ARG A 58 11.82 1.82 1.29
C ARG A 58 12.63 1.26 0.12
N GLN A 59 12.24 1.59 -1.11
CA GLN A 59 13.00 1.21 -2.31
C GLN A 59 14.43 1.79 -2.31
N ALA A 60 14.65 2.94 -1.66
CA ALA A 60 15.97 3.52 -1.42
C ALA A 60 16.70 2.94 -0.17
N GLY A 61 16.18 1.87 0.43
CA GLY A 61 16.74 1.22 1.63
C GLY A 61 16.55 2.02 2.94
N ARG A 62 15.71 3.05 2.96
CA ARG A 62 15.52 3.94 4.14
C ARG A 62 14.37 3.46 5.04
N HIS A 63 14.41 2.20 5.47
CA HIS A 63 13.33 1.54 6.24
C HIS A 63 12.87 2.31 7.48
N ARG A 64 13.77 2.89 8.27
CA ARG A 64 13.38 3.66 9.47
C ARG A 64 12.55 4.90 9.11
N ARG A 65 12.87 5.56 8.00
CA ARG A 65 12.13 6.73 7.52
C ARG A 65 10.78 6.31 6.94
N ALA A 66 10.75 5.23 6.18
CA ALA A 66 9.52 4.66 5.64
C ALA A 66 8.55 4.24 6.77
N ALA A 67 9.04 3.53 7.79
CA ALA A 67 8.22 3.10 8.92
C ALA A 67 7.60 4.28 9.71
N ALA A 68 8.33 5.39 9.85
CA ALA A 68 7.79 6.60 10.47
C ALA A 68 6.66 7.23 9.65
N LEU A 69 6.75 7.17 8.31
CA LEU A 69 5.70 7.64 7.42
C LEU A 69 4.46 6.73 7.45
N ASP A 70 4.64 5.42 7.36
CA ASP A 70 3.52 4.47 7.45
C ASP A 70 2.85 4.50 8.83
N GLY A 71 3.61 4.71 9.91
CA GLY A 71 3.04 4.93 11.24
C GLY A 71 2.19 6.20 11.34
N ARG A 72 2.59 7.28 10.64
CA ARG A 72 1.78 8.50 10.53
C ARG A 72 0.54 8.28 9.67
N ALA A 73 0.66 7.54 8.58
CA ALA A 73 -0.46 7.16 7.71
C ALA A 73 -1.51 6.36 8.50
N LEU A 74 -1.08 5.36 9.27
CA LEU A 74 -1.97 4.56 10.10
C LEU A 74 -2.66 5.39 11.19
N ARG A 75 -1.93 6.33 11.81
CA ARG A 75 -2.50 7.25 12.80
C ARG A 75 -3.60 8.12 12.20
N SER A 76 -3.46 8.58 10.95
CA SER A 76 -4.42 9.52 10.37
C SER A 76 -5.77 8.89 10.03
N VAL A 77 -5.80 7.61 9.63
CA VAL A 77 -7.04 6.90 9.31
C VAL A 77 -7.62 6.08 10.47
N GLY A 78 -6.87 5.92 11.56
CA GLY A 78 -7.22 5.07 12.69
C GLY A 78 -7.02 3.58 12.39
N VAL A 79 -7.18 2.74 13.41
CA VAL A 79 -7.07 1.27 13.28
C VAL A 79 -8.36 0.56 13.69
N GLU A 80 -9.46 1.32 13.83
CA GLU A 80 -10.75 0.78 14.26
C GLU A 80 -11.50 0.06 13.13
N SER A 81 -12.50 -0.70 13.54
CA SER A 81 -13.25 -1.78 12.85
C SER A 81 -13.10 -1.87 11.32
N PRO A 82 -12.88 -3.08 10.75
CA PRO A 82 -12.81 -3.32 9.30
C PRO A 82 -14.14 -3.07 8.55
N THR A 83 -15.08 -2.36 9.16
CA THR A 83 -16.36 -1.91 8.59
C THR A 83 -16.31 -0.53 7.93
N GLY A 84 -15.14 0.12 7.86
CA GLY A 84 -14.95 1.38 7.12
C GLY A 84 -15.16 1.21 5.61
N ASP A 85 -15.32 2.31 4.86
CA ASP A 85 -15.46 2.25 3.40
C ASP A 85 -14.19 1.69 2.73
N VAL A 86 -14.33 1.18 1.50
CA VAL A 86 -13.25 0.48 0.77
C VAL A 86 -11.94 1.26 0.73
N TRP A 87 -11.98 2.58 0.60
CA TRP A 87 -10.77 3.39 0.52
C TRP A 87 -10.08 3.56 1.86
N ARG A 88 -10.87 3.71 2.94
CA ARG A 88 -10.31 3.72 4.31
C ARG A 88 -9.65 2.37 4.64
N ARG A 89 -10.33 1.26 4.31
CA ARG A 89 -9.78 -0.09 4.44
C ARG A 89 -8.47 -0.27 3.67
N ALA A 90 -8.43 0.18 2.42
CA ALA A 90 -7.23 0.18 1.60
C ALA A 90 -6.07 0.98 2.22
N ALA A 91 -6.35 2.18 2.75
CA ALA A 91 -5.35 3.03 3.39
C ALA A 91 -4.78 2.41 4.67
N VAL A 92 -5.62 1.81 5.51
CA VAL A 92 -5.19 1.08 6.71
C VAL A 92 -4.33 -0.12 6.33
N SER A 93 -4.78 -0.92 5.35
CA SER A 93 -4.04 -2.09 4.85
C SER A 93 -2.67 -1.67 4.28
N ASP A 94 -2.61 -0.64 3.44
CA ASP A 94 -1.35 -0.14 2.86
C ASP A 94 -0.34 0.28 3.93
N ALA A 95 -0.79 0.99 4.97
CA ALA A 95 0.07 1.44 6.05
C ALA A 95 0.58 0.25 6.90
N LEU A 96 -0.28 -0.73 7.20
CA LEU A 96 0.11 -1.94 7.93
C LEU A 96 1.08 -2.81 7.11
N VAL A 97 0.83 -2.99 5.82
CA VAL A 97 1.75 -3.71 4.91
C VAL A 97 3.07 -2.98 4.78
N GLY A 98 3.05 -1.64 4.68
CA GLY A 98 4.26 -0.82 4.66
C GLY A 98 5.12 -0.99 5.91
N LEU A 99 4.49 -0.93 7.09
CA LEU A 99 5.15 -1.23 8.37
C LEU A 99 5.70 -2.66 8.40
N ALA A 100 4.97 -3.65 7.87
CA ALA A 100 5.42 -5.03 7.79
C ALA A 100 6.68 -5.15 6.92
N ALA A 101 6.68 -4.53 5.74
CA ALA A 101 7.80 -4.53 4.81
C ALA A 101 9.05 -3.86 5.41
N ASP A 102 8.90 -2.78 6.19
CA ASP A 102 10.05 -2.17 6.86
C ASP A 102 10.59 -3.00 8.02
N HIS A 103 9.73 -3.70 8.75
CA HIS A 103 10.18 -4.66 9.76
C HIS A 103 10.87 -5.86 9.12
N LEU A 104 10.37 -6.34 7.97
CA LEU A 104 10.98 -7.39 7.18
C LEU A 104 12.37 -6.98 6.67
N GLY A 105 12.50 -5.77 6.10
CA GLY A 105 13.80 -5.20 5.69
C GLY A 105 14.80 -5.00 6.83
N GLN A 106 14.34 -5.09 8.08
CA GLN A 106 15.17 -5.09 9.30
C GLN A 106 15.30 -6.49 9.95
N LEU A 107 14.89 -7.54 9.24
CA LEU A 107 14.90 -8.95 9.68
C LEU A 107 14.05 -9.23 10.92
N ARG A 108 13.04 -8.40 11.20
CA ARG A 108 12.10 -8.57 12.32
C ARG A 108 10.89 -9.39 11.89
N LEU A 109 11.13 -10.65 11.51
CA LEU A 109 10.15 -11.52 10.84
C LEU A 109 8.84 -11.68 11.63
N ALA A 110 8.91 -11.91 12.94
CA ALA A 110 7.73 -12.05 13.79
C ALA A 110 6.89 -10.77 13.89
N ALA A 111 7.52 -9.59 13.79
CA ALA A 111 6.78 -8.33 13.75
C ALA A 111 6.09 -8.14 12.39
N ALA A 112 6.79 -8.44 11.30
CA ALA A 112 6.22 -8.42 9.96
C ALA A 112 5.01 -9.36 9.83
N ALA A 113 5.12 -10.59 10.36
CA ALA A 113 4.04 -11.57 10.36
C ALA A 113 2.75 -11.05 11.04
N ARG A 114 2.88 -10.47 12.24
CA ARG A 114 1.74 -9.91 12.99
C ARG A 114 1.10 -8.71 12.29
N LEU A 115 1.91 -7.87 11.65
CA LEU A 115 1.41 -6.72 10.89
C LEU A 115 0.67 -7.17 9.62
N LEU A 116 1.17 -8.18 8.91
CA LEU A 116 0.48 -8.77 7.76
C LEU A 116 -0.84 -9.44 8.15
N ALA A 117 -0.88 -10.16 9.27
CA ALA A 117 -2.12 -10.73 9.79
C ALA A 117 -3.19 -9.65 9.98
N ARG A 118 -2.82 -8.52 10.62
CA ARG A 118 -3.74 -7.38 10.79
C ARG A 118 -4.11 -6.72 9.47
N ALA A 119 -3.18 -6.61 8.52
CA ALA A 119 -3.48 -6.03 7.22
C ALA A 119 -4.53 -6.83 6.44
N ARG A 120 -4.56 -8.16 6.61
CA ARG A 120 -5.56 -9.05 6.00
C ARG A 120 -6.97 -8.79 6.51
N ASP A 121 -7.12 -8.42 7.78
CA ASP A 121 -8.43 -8.11 8.36
C ASP A 121 -9.10 -6.89 7.70
N HIS A 122 -8.32 -6.06 7.00
CA HIS A 122 -8.79 -4.84 6.32
C HIS A 122 -8.95 -4.99 4.81
N VAL A 123 -8.74 -6.16 4.21
CA VAL A 123 -8.98 -6.35 2.78
C VAL A 123 -10.18 -7.25 2.53
N ASP A 124 -11.00 -6.87 1.56
CA ASP A 124 -12.17 -7.65 1.16
C ASP A 124 -11.77 -8.62 0.02
N PRO A 125 -11.83 -9.94 0.24
CA PRO A 125 -11.42 -10.93 -0.76
C PRO A 125 -12.32 -10.96 -2.00
N ASP A 126 -13.52 -10.39 -1.92
CA ASP A 126 -14.51 -10.41 -2.99
C ASP A 126 -14.60 -9.07 -3.73
N ASP A 127 -13.91 -8.02 -3.25
CA ASP A 127 -13.89 -6.72 -3.92
C ASP A 127 -13.08 -6.78 -5.23
N PRO A 128 -13.75 -6.62 -6.40
CA PRO A 128 -13.07 -6.70 -7.67
C PRO A 128 -12.42 -5.36 -8.05
N GLY A 129 -12.61 -4.25 -7.33
CA GLY A 129 -12.08 -2.96 -7.75
C GLY A 129 -10.55 -2.86 -7.60
N TRP A 130 -9.85 -2.22 -8.54
CA TRP A 130 -8.39 -2.12 -8.44
C TRP A 130 -7.88 -1.23 -7.31
N PRO A 131 -7.96 0.13 -7.35
CA PRO A 131 -6.99 0.85 -6.55
C PRO A 131 -7.19 0.66 -5.04
N ALA A 132 -8.43 0.40 -4.62
CA ALA A 132 -8.81 0.17 -3.22
C ALA A 132 -9.18 -1.29 -2.87
N GLY A 133 -9.46 -2.16 -3.83
CA GLY A 133 -9.81 -3.56 -3.59
C GLY A 133 -8.61 -4.49 -3.78
N ARG A 134 -8.35 -4.89 -5.03
CA ARG A 134 -7.32 -5.87 -5.39
C ARG A 134 -5.89 -5.39 -5.14
N ARG A 135 -5.58 -4.09 -5.30
CA ARG A 135 -4.19 -3.60 -5.13
C ARG A 135 -3.66 -3.74 -3.69
N PRO A 136 -4.39 -3.34 -2.63
CA PRO A 136 -3.98 -3.63 -1.25
C PRO A 136 -3.78 -5.13 -0.99
N ARG A 137 -4.66 -5.99 -1.52
CA ARG A 137 -4.51 -7.46 -1.42
C ARG A 137 -3.24 -7.94 -2.06
N LEU A 138 -2.94 -7.48 -3.27
CA LEU A 138 -1.70 -7.81 -3.96
C LEU A 138 -0.48 -7.43 -3.13
N ARG A 139 -0.50 -6.27 -2.47
CA ARG A 139 0.59 -5.85 -1.58
C ARG A 139 0.73 -6.75 -0.34
N VAL A 140 -0.38 -7.19 0.25
CA VAL A 140 -0.36 -8.18 1.34
C VAL A 140 0.31 -9.47 0.86
N GLU A 141 -0.11 -10.00 -0.30
CA GLU A 141 0.43 -11.24 -0.86
C GLU A 141 1.92 -11.11 -1.20
N TRP A 142 2.33 -10.00 -1.81
CA TRP A 142 3.74 -9.75 -2.11
C TRP A 142 4.60 -9.79 -0.83
N VAL A 143 4.29 -8.96 0.17
CA VAL A 143 5.12 -8.90 1.39
C VAL A 143 5.04 -10.21 2.19
N SER A 144 3.93 -10.96 2.07
CA SER A 144 3.81 -12.31 2.64
C SER A 144 4.72 -13.32 1.95
N SER A 145 4.83 -13.24 0.62
CA SER A 145 5.76 -14.06 -0.17
C SER A 145 7.21 -13.77 0.25
N GLU A 146 7.59 -12.50 0.35
CA GLU A 146 8.93 -12.11 0.81
C GLU A 146 9.21 -12.62 2.24
N LEU A 147 8.26 -12.45 3.16
CA LEU A 147 8.41 -12.96 4.52
C LEU A 147 8.65 -14.48 4.55
N ALA A 148 7.90 -15.24 3.75
CA ALA A 148 8.07 -16.68 3.63
C ALA A 148 9.46 -17.05 3.07
N MET A 149 9.96 -16.30 2.07
CA MET A 149 11.33 -16.47 1.57
C MET A 149 12.38 -16.26 2.68
N TYR A 150 12.27 -15.18 3.44
CA TYR A 150 13.19 -14.91 4.57
C TYR A 150 13.08 -15.94 5.70
N ALA A 151 11.92 -16.57 5.85
CA ALA A 151 11.69 -17.64 6.82
C ALA A 151 12.14 -19.04 6.34
N GLY A 152 12.57 -19.17 5.08
CA GLY A 152 12.94 -20.46 4.48
C GLY A 152 11.75 -21.33 4.07
N ASP A 153 10.54 -20.77 3.97
CA ASP A 153 9.33 -21.48 3.53
C ASP A 153 9.06 -21.20 2.05
N ALA A 154 9.71 -21.97 1.18
CA ALA A 154 9.58 -21.80 -0.27
C ALA A 154 8.16 -22.11 -0.78
N VAL A 155 7.45 -23.05 -0.15
CA VAL A 155 6.10 -23.45 -0.56
C VAL A 155 5.13 -22.30 -0.30
N ALA A 156 5.15 -21.71 0.90
CA ALA A 156 4.33 -20.55 1.20
C ALA A 156 4.71 -19.33 0.34
N ALA A 157 6.00 -19.13 0.07
CA ALA A 157 6.47 -18.05 -0.79
C ALA A 157 5.86 -18.12 -2.20
N ILE A 158 5.88 -19.30 -2.82
CA ILE A 158 5.28 -19.53 -4.14
C ILE A 158 3.77 -19.34 -4.08
N GLY A 159 3.10 -19.93 -3.09
CA GLY A 159 1.64 -19.81 -2.95
C GLY A 159 1.16 -18.35 -2.88
N HIS A 160 1.84 -17.50 -2.11
CA HIS A 160 1.56 -16.07 -2.06
C HIS A 160 1.86 -15.35 -3.39
N ALA A 161 2.97 -15.69 -4.05
CA ALA A 161 3.31 -15.10 -5.34
C ALA A 161 2.26 -15.40 -6.41
N GLU A 162 1.78 -16.64 -6.49
CA GLU A 162 0.74 -17.05 -7.43
C GLU A 162 -0.60 -16.33 -7.19
N VAL A 163 -0.99 -16.14 -5.93
CA VAL A 163 -2.18 -15.33 -5.60
C VAL A 163 -1.97 -13.88 -6.06
N GLY A 164 -0.79 -13.32 -5.80
CA GLY A 164 -0.41 -11.98 -6.26
C GLY A 164 -0.52 -11.81 -7.78
N CYS A 165 -0.02 -12.78 -8.56
CA CYS A 165 -0.15 -12.79 -10.02
C CYS A 165 -1.62 -12.79 -10.46
N ARG A 166 -2.46 -13.68 -9.91
CA ARG A 166 -3.89 -13.73 -10.24
C ARG A 166 -4.63 -12.42 -9.97
N LEU A 167 -4.25 -11.69 -8.91
CA LEU A 167 -4.83 -10.37 -8.59
C LEU A 167 -4.46 -9.29 -9.61
N ALA A 168 -3.30 -9.42 -10.27
CA ALA A 168 -2.77 -8.46 -11.25
C ALA A 168 -3.24 -8.74 -12.69
N GLU A 169 -3.56 -9.99 -13.04
CA GLU A 169 -3.91 -10.41 -14.41
C GLU A 169 -5.33 -9.99 -14.85
N ILE A 170 -6.12 -9.40 -13.96
CA ILE A 170 -7.49 -8.99 -14.28
C ILE A 170 -7.46 -7.70 -15.13
N VAL A 171 -8.28 -7.68 -16.20
CA VAL A 171 -8.26 -6.73 -17.35
C VAL A 171 -8.28 -5.24 -16.99
N ASP A 172 -8.84 -4.86 -15.84
CA ASP A 172 -8.89 -3.46 -15.36
C ASP A 172 -7.67 -3.05 -14.52
N THR A 173 -6.64 -3.90 -14.43
CA THR A 173 -5.36 -3.54 -13.79
C THR A 173 -4.57 -2.61 -14.73
N PRO A 174 -4.05 -1.46 -14.25
CA PRO A 174 -3.27 -0.56 -15.09
C PRO A 174 -2.04 -1.26 -15.68
N ASN A 175 -1.95 -1.31 -17.01
CA ASN A 175 -0.77 -1.86 -17.69
C ASN A 175 0.47 -1.01 -17.36
N GLY A 176 1.56 -1.65 -16.95
CA GLY A 176 2.85 -0.99 -16.69
C GLY A 176 3.57 -0.50 -17.95
N THR A 177 2.92 -0.55 -19.11
CA THR A 177 3.45 -0.07 -20.39
C THR A 177 3.30 1.44 -20.47
N ALA A 178 4.43 2.13 -20.51
CA ALA A 178 4.56 3.57 -20.71
C ALA A 178 4.02 4.05 -22.06
#